data_AF-A0A445EKR2-F1
#
_entry.id   AF-A0A445EKR2-F1
#
_cell.length_a   1.000
_cell.length_b   1.000
_cell.length_c   1.000
_cell.angle_alpha   90.00
_cell.angle_beta   90.00
_cell.angle_gamma   90.00
#
_symmetry.space_group_name_H-M   'P 1'
#
loop_
_entity.id
_entity.type
_entity.pdbx_description
1 polymer ?
#
loop_
_entity_poly.entity_id
_entity_poly.type
_entity_poly.pdbx_seq_one_letter_code
_entity_poly.pdbx_strand_id
1 'polypeptide(L)'
;MSYVVGFCSHYPKHVHHRGDSIPKNNVKYSCTGGWKWRNTSNPNPNTIVGAMVAGPDKFDGFHDVRTNYNYTRPTLAGNAGLVAALVALSAHHDAKTTSATVIDKNTFSAIPPMFPTPQPPPAPWKP
;
A
#
# COMPACT_ATOMS: atom_id res chain seq x y z
N MET A 1 -1.31 -17.73 1.77
CA MET A 1 -0.78 -16.54 1.06
C MET A 1 -1.11 -15.30 1.89
N SER A 2 -0.23 -14.30 1.96
CA SER A 2 -0.55 -12.98 2.51
C SER A 2 -1.31 -12.16 1.47
N TYR A 3 -2.27 -11.33 1.89
CA TYR A 3 -2.93 -10.33 1.04
C TYR A 3 -2.36 -8.91 1.23
N VAL A 4 -1.34 -8.78 2.09
CA VAL A 4 -0.58 -7.54 2.27
C VAL A 4 0.73 -7.68 1.49
N VAL A 5 0.92 -6.78 0.53
CA VAL A 5 2.06 -6.79 -0.38
C VAL A 5 3.36 -6.58 0.38
N GLY A 6 4.35 -7.44 0.13
CA GLY A 6 5.65 -7.40 0.80
C GLY A 6 5.67 -7.98 2.23
N PHE A 7 4.56 -8.56 2.70
CA PHE A 7 4.47 -9.21 4.01
C PHE A 7 4.46 -10.75 3.87
N CYS A 8 5.20 -11.44 4.76
CA CYS A 8 5.49 -12.88 4.71
C CYS A 8 6.27 -13.32 3.44
N SER A 9 6.50 -14.63 3.30
CA SER A 9 7.24 -15.23 2.18
C SER A 9 6.45 -15.30 0.86
N HIS A 10 5.12 -15.18 0.91
CA HIS A 10 4.25 -15.31 -0.26
C HIS A 10 3.13 -14.26 -0.24
N TYR A 11 3.16 -13.34 -1.21
CA TYR A 11 2.28 -12.17 -1.33
C TYR A 11 2.03 -11.82 -2.81
N PRO A 12 1.03 -10.98 -3.15
CA PRO A 12 0.67 -10.66 -4.53
C PRO A 12 1.77 -9.85 -5.22
N LYS A 13 2.11 -10.23 -6.46
CA LYS A 13 3.15 -9.58 -7.26
C LYS A 13 2.59 -8.81 -8.47
N HIS A 14 1.30 -8.98 -8.78
CA HIS A 14 0.63 -8.36 -9.91
C HIS A 14 -0.46 -7.39 -9.46
N VAL A 15 -0.11 -6.45 -8.59
CA VAL A 15 -1.04 -5.49 -7.99
C VAL A 15 -1.58 -4.54 -9.06
N HIS A 16 -2.90 -4.30 -9.07
CA HIS A 16 -3.55 -3.35 -9.97
C HIS A 16 -3.29 -1.90 -9.53
N HIS A 17 -2.05 -1.43 -9.73
CA HIS A 17 -1.66 -0.07 -9.39
C HIS A 17 -0.62 0.45 -10.40
N ARG A 18 -0.68 1.74 -10.75
CA ARG A 18 0.15 2.32 -11.82
C ARG A 18 1.57 2.62 -11.34
N GLY A 19 1.71 3.14 -10.14
CA GLY A 19 3.00 3.59 -9.62
C GLY A 19 4.01 2.47 -9.39
N ASP A 20 3.54 1.23 -9.21
CA ASP A 20 4.36 0.05 -8.95
C ASP A 20 4.51 -0.87 -10.17
N SER A 21 3.51 -0.94 -11.05
CA SER A 21 3.59 -1.68 -12.32
C SER A 21 4.54 -1.08 -13.37
N ILE A 22 4.85 0.22 -13.29
CA ILE A 22 5.72 0.92 -14.25
C ILE A 22 7.16 0.98 -13.71
N PRO A 23 8.18 0.54 -14.46
CA PRO A 23 9.56 0.54 -13.97
C PRO A 23 10.12 1.96 -13.85
N LYS A 24 10.99 2.16 -12.85
CA LYS A 24 11.74 3.41 -12.66
C LYS A 24 12.95 3.43 -13.60
N ASN A 25 12.74 3.84 -14.85
CA ASN A 25 13.77 3.86 -15.90
C ASN A 25 13.92 5.24 -16.58
N ASN A 26 13.47 6.32 -15.92
CA ASN A 26 13.48 7.70 -16.46
C ASN A 26 12.69 7.90 -17.76
N VAL A 27 11.86 6.93 -18.17
CA VAL A 27 10.96 7.07 -19.32
C VAL A 27 9.59 7.55 -18.86
N LYS A 28 9.06 8.59 -19.51
CA LYS A 28 7.67 9.01 -19.32
C LYS A 28 6.75 8.17 -20.21
N TYR A 29 5.80 7.48 -19.59
CA TYR A 29 4.78 6.73 -20.31
C TYR A 29 3.48 7.52 -20.36
N SER A 30 2.87 7.63 -21.55
CA SER A 30 1.52 8.17 -21.68
C SER A 30 0.48 7.23 -21.06
N CYS A 31 -0.75 7.70 -20.85
CA CYS A 31 -1.84 6.84 -20.38
C CYS A 31 -2.04 5.63 -21.29
N THR A 32 -1.98 5.82 -22.61
CA THR A 32 -2.09 4.74 -23.59
C THR A 32 -0.84 3.88 -23.66
N GLY A 33 0.35 4.49 -23.61
CA GLY A 33 1.62 3.76 -23.56
C GLY A 33 1.77 2.92 -22.28
N GLY A 34 1.07 3.29 -21.20
CA GLY A 34 1.04 2.58 -19.93
C GLY A 34 0.22 1.28 -19.95
N TRP A 35 -0.65 1.06 -20.93
CA TRP A 35 -1.44 -0.19 -21.04
C TRP A 35 -0.55 -1.42 -21.12
N LYS A 36 0.65 -1.30 -21.70
CA LYS A 36 1.63 -2.41 -21.72
C LYS A 36 2.03 -2.88 -20.32
N TRP A 37 2.17 -1.96 -19.37
CA TRP A 37 2.48 -2.24 -17.97
C TRP A 37 1.27 -2.79 -17.21
N ARG A 38 0.06 -2.36 -17.59
CA ARG A 38 -1.18 -2.97 -17.07
C ARG A 38 -1.31 -4.43 -17.50
N ASN A 39 -1.04 -4.72 -18.77
CA ASN A 39 -1.41 -5.98 -19.43
C ASN A 39 -0.28 -7.03 -19.44
N THR A 40 0.94 -6.68 -19.07
CA THR A 40 2.04 -7.66 -18.99
C THR A 40 1.79 -8.74 -17.94
N SER A 41 2.21 -9.98 -18.21
CA SER A 41 2.21 -11.08 -17.24
C SER A 41 3.41 -11.05 -16.30
N ASN A 42 4.36 -10.13 -16.50
CA ASN A 42 5.49 -9.98 -15.60
C ASN A 42 5.03 -9.40 -14.26
N PRO A 43 5.70 -9.72 -13.14
CA PRO A 43 5.41 -9.10 -11.84
C PRO A 43 5.69 -7.59 -11.87
N ASN A 44 5.10 -6.86 -10.92
CA ASN A 44 5.36 -5.43 -10.78
C ASN A 44 6.85 -5.18 -10.50
N PRO A 45 7.51 -4.28 -11.26
CA PRO A 45 8.92 -3.98 -11.08
C PRO A 45 9.22 -3.28 -9.75
N ASN A 46 8.22 -2.63 -9.14
CA ASN A 46 8.35 -2.07 -7.79
C ASN A 46 7.37 -2.78 -6.86
N THR A 47 7.74 -2.91 -5.59
CA THR A 47 6.86 -3.48 -4.56
C THR A 47 6.18 -2.36 -3.78
N ILE A 48 4.84 -2.31 -3.83
CA ILE A 48 4.04 -1.39 -3.00
C ILE A 48 3.85 -1.96 -1.59
N VAL A 49 4.92 -1.94 -0.81
CA VAL A 49 4.97 -2.55 0.53
C VAL A 49 3.84 -2.03 1.42
N GLY A 50 3.17 -2.95 2.11
CA GLY A 50 2.09 -2.64 3.05
C GLY A 50 0.70 -2.49 2.43
N ALA A 51 0.59 -2.47 1.10
CA ALA A 51 -0.72 -2.39 0.45
C ALA A 51 -1.51 -3.69 0.63
N MET A 52 -2.67 -3.59 1.26
CA MET A 52 -3.68 -4.64 1.26
C MET A 52 -4.44 -4.63 -0.07
N VAL A 53 -4.42 -5.76 -0.78
CA VAL A 53 -5.24 -5.98 -1.98
C VAL A 53 -6.70 -6.28 -1.59
N ALA A 54 -7.61 -6.27 -2.56
CA ALA A 54 -9.03 -6.50 -2.31
C ALA A 54 -9.32 -7.88 -1.68
N GLY A 55 -8.51 -8.89 -2.00
CA GLY A 55 -8.55 -10.20 -1.36
C GLY A 55 -9.22 -11.28 -2.22
N PRO A 56 -9.50 -12.46 -1.63
CA PRO A 56 -10.08 -13.60 -2.33
C PRO A 56 -11.59 -13.44 -2.56
N ASP A 57 -12.15 -14.36 -3.34
CA ASP A 57 -13.59 -14.53 -3.46
C ASP A 57 -14.19 -15.28 -2.26
N LYS A 58 -15.51 -15.52 -2.31
CA LYS A 58 -16.26 -16.21 -1.25
C LYS A 58 -15.89 -17.68 -1.04
N PHE A 59 -15.06 -18.25 -1.92
CA PHE A 59 -14.57 -19.62 -1.86
C PHE A 59 -13.06 -19.67 -1.61
N ASP A 60 -12.49 -18.57 -1.08
CA ASP A 60 -11.06 -18.39 -0.83
C ASP A 60 -10.18 -18.45 -2.10
N GLY A 61 -10.79 -18.33 -3.28
CA GLY A 61 -10.08 -18.24 -4.56
C GLY A 61 -9.42 -16.88 -4.73
N PHE A 62 -8.13 -16.84 -5.08
CA PHE A 62 -7.40 -15.60 -5.36
C PHE A 62 -6.64 -15.67 -6.68
N HIS A 63 -6.83 -14.67 -7.53
CA HIS A 63 -6.14 -14.54 -8.80
C HIS A 63 -5.18 -13.35 -8.78
N ASP A 64 -3.88 -13.61 -8.66
CA ASP A 64 -2.83 -12.58 -8.74
C ASP A 64 -2.60 -12.12 -10.19
N VAL A 65 -3.62 -11.47 -10.75
CA VAL A 65 -3.63 -10.96 -12.13
C VAL A 65 -3.91 -9.47 -12.09
N ARG A 66 -2.99 -8.68 -12.64
CA ARG A 66 -3.06 -7.21 -12.60
C ARG A 66 -4.30 -6.64 -13.26
N THR A 67 -4.79 -7.24 -14.33
CA THR A 67 -6.01 -6.77 -15.00
C THR A 67 -7.27 -7.07 -14.20
N ASN A 68 -7.21 -8.02 -13.26
CA ASN A 68 -8.31 -8.43 -12.40
C ASN A 68 -8.35 -7.60 -11.11
N TYR A 69 -8.77 -6.35 -11.25
CA TYR A 69 -8.84 -5.38 -10.15
C TYR A 69 -9.74 -5.82 -8.98
N ASN A 70 -10.65 -6.78 -9.18
CA ASN A 70 -11.51 -7.29 -8.10
C ASN A 70 -10.73 -8.00 -7.00
N TYR A 71 -9.56 -8.57 -7.33
CA TYR A 71 -8.70 -9.29 -6.37
C TYR A 71 -7.47 -8.45 -6.00
N THR A 72 -6.85 -7.80 -7.00
CA THR A 72 -5.51 -7.23 -6.86
C THR A 72 -5.47 -5.71 -6.64
N ARG A 73 -6.63 -5.03 -6.57
CA ARG A 73 -6.67 -3.57 -6.37
C ARG A 73 -6.55 -3.21 -4.88
N PRO A 74 -5.52 -2.44 -4.49
CA PRO A 74 -5.48 -1.82 -3.18
C PRO A 74 -6.37 -0.58 -3.15
N THR A 75 -6.93 -0.26 -1.98
CA THR A 75 -7.73 0.97 -1.79
C THR A 75 -7.29 1.70 -0.54
N LEU A 76 -7.40 3.03 -0.55
CA LEU A 76 -7.10 3.85 0.61
C LEU A 76 -8.00 3.47 1.81
N ALA A 77 -9.30 3.31 1.57
CA ALA A 77 -10.26 2.92 2.61
C ALA A 77 -9.94 1.56 3.24
N GLY A 78 -9.63 0.54 2.42
CA GLY A 78 -9.26 -0.78 2.93
C GLY A 78 -7.99 -0.76 3.79
N ASN A 79 -6.98 0.00 3.35
CA ASN A 79 -5.74 0.14 4.12
C ASN A 79 -5.95 0.98 5.40
N ALA A 80 -6.79 2.02 5.37
CA ALA A 80 -7.13 2.78 6.58
C ALA A 80 -7.80 1.89 7.63
N GLY A 81 -8.75 1.04 7.23
CA GLY A 81 -9.38 0.06 8.11
C GLY A 81 -8.38 -0.96 8.66
N LEU A 82 -7.49 -1.49 7.81
CA LEU A 82 -6.43 -2.41 8.23
C LEU A 82 -5.53 -1.78 9.30
N VAL A 83 -5.04 -0.55 9.08
CA VAL A 83 -4.18 0.13 10.03
C VAL A 83 -4.90 0.38 11.36
N ALA A 84 -6.16 0.82 11.32
CA ALA A 84 -6.95 1.02 12.54
C ALA A 84 -7.10 -0.27 13.35
N ALA A 85 -7.39 -1.40 12.69
CA ALA A 85 -7.50 -2.70 13.35
C ALA A 85 -6.17 -3.18 13.94
N LEU A 86 -5.06 -3.01 13.21
CA LEU A 86 -3.72 -3.38 13.69
C LEU A 86 -3.28 -2.54 14.90
N VAL A 87 -3.58 -1.24 14.91
CA VAL A 87 -3.33 -0.36 16.06
C VAL A 87 -4.14 -0.82 17.27
N ALA A 88 -5.43 -1.09 17.10
CA ALA A 88 -6.28 -1.58 18.18
C ALA A 88 -5.80 -2.91 18.76
N LEU A 89 -5.36 -3.85 17.90
CA LEU A 89 -4.83 -5.14 18.31
C LEU A 89 -3.49 -5.01 19.06
N SER A 90 -2.59 -4.15 18.56
CA SER A 90 -1.27 -3.94 19.17
C SER A 90 -1.37 -3.33 20.57
N ALA A 91 -2.30 -2.37 20.75
CA ALA A 91 -2.57 -1.79 22.06
C ALA A 91 -3.09 -2.82 23.09
N HIS A 92 -3.73 -3.89 22.63
CA HIS A 92 -4.27 -4.95 23.49
C HIS A 92 -3.21 -5.97 23.94
N HIS A 93 -2.06 -6.03 23.26
CA HIS A 93 -0.95 -6.95 23.57
C HIS A 93 0.00 -6.38 24.65
N ASP A 94 -0.07 -5.08 24.93
CA ASP A 94 0.67 -4.36 25.97
C ASP A 94 -0.15 -4.18 27.27
N ALA A 95 -0.98 -5.17 27.61
CA ALA A 95 -1.93 -5.18 28.72
C ALA A 95 -1.29 -5.17 30.14
N LYS A 96 -0.28 -4.35 30.36
CA LYS A 96 0.14 -3.89 31.69
C LYS A 96 -0.51 -2.57 32.09
N THR A 97 -1.27 -1.92 31.21
CA THR A 97 -2.02 -0.71 31.58
C THR A 97 -3.44 -0.74 31.03
N THR A 98 -4.34 -0.80 31.99
CA THR A 98 -5.79 -0.60 31.99
C THR A 98 -6.35 0.36 30.92
N SER A 99 -7.49 -0.03 30.36
CA SER A 99 -8.50 0.78 29.63
C SER A 99 -8.46 0.74 28.09
N ALA A 100 -9.23 -0.22 27.57
CA ALA A 100 -9.63 -0.38 26.17
C ALA A 100 -10.53 0.76 25.62
N THR A 101 -10.12 2.04 25.70
CA THR A 101 -11.06 3.13 25.37
C THR A 101 -10.54 4.26 24.48
N VAL A 102 -9.25 4.37 24.14
CA VAL A 102 -8.85 5.48 23.26
C VAL A 102 -7.81 5.04 22.24
N ILE A 103 -8.26 4.76 21.01
CA ILE A 103 -7.40 5.06 19.86
C ILE A 103 -7.20 6.56 19.91
N ASP A 104 -6.03 7.00 20.40
CA ASP A 104 -5.68 8.41 20.40
C ASP A 104 -5.70 8.89 18.95
N LYS A 105 -6.37 10.02 18.68
CA LYS A 105 -6.33 10.66 17.35
C LYS A 105 -4.90 10.95 16.91
N ASN A 106 -3.95 11.00 17.85
CA ASN A 106 -2.53 11.21 17.60
C ASN A 106 -1.74 9.95 17.26
N THR A 107 -2.32 8.74 17.29
CA THR A 107 -1.56 7.51 17.00
C THR A 107 -0.98 7.52 15.58
N PHE A 108 -1.71 8.07 14.60
CA PHE A 108 -1.19 8.26 13.23
C PHE A 108 -0.12 9.34 13.14
N SER A 109 -0.15 10.35 14.01
CA SER A 109 0.86 11.42 14.07
C SER A 109 2.18 10.96 14.70
N ALA A 110 2.14 9.87 15.46
CA ALA A 110 3.33 9.27 16.07
C ALA A 110 4.14 8.39 15.11
N ILE A 111 3.63 8.10 13.91
CA ILE A 111 4.34 7.30 12.92
C ILE A 111 5.43 8.19 12.29
N PRO A 112 6.72 7.89 12.48
CA PRO A 112 7.79 8.67 11.85
C PRO A 112 7.67 8.59 10.32
N PRO A 113 7.97 9.67 9.59
CA PRO A 113 7.88 9.68 8.14
C PRO A 113 8.80 8.60 7.55
N MET A 114 8.25 7.73 6.69
CA MET A 114 9.00 6.66 6.01
C MET A 114 9.99 7.18 4.95
N PHE A 115 9.96 8.48 4.66
CA PHE A 115 10.85 9.15 3.73
C PHE A 115 11.43 10.40 4.38
N PRO A 116 12.64 10.85 3.98
CA PRO A 116 13.17 12.13 4.41
C PRO A 116 12.16 13.24 4.12
N THR A 117 12.02 14.19 5.05
CA THR A 117 11.26 15.41 4.80
C THR A 117 11.80 16.09 3.54
N PRO A 118 10.95 16.43 2.56
CA PRO A 118 11.38 17.20 1.41
C PRO A 118 12.07 18.48 1.86
N GLN A 119 13.16 18.87 1.18
CA GLN A 119 13.81 20.14 1.46
C GLN A 119 12.79 21.29 1.29
N PRO A 120 12.83 22.33 2.14
CA PRO A 120 11.99 23.51 1.96
C PRO A 120 12.20 24.09 0.55
N PRO A 121 11.15 24.65 -0.08
CA PRO A 121 11.33 25.39 -1.31
C PRO A 121 12.38 26.50 -1.11
N PRO A 122 13.15 26.85 -2.15
CA PRO A 122 14.04 28.00 -2.09
C PRO A 122 13.26 29.24 -1.68
N ALA A 123 13.91 30.15 -0.93
CA ALA A 123 13.30 31.42 -0.60
C ALA A 123 12.81 32.14 -1.88
N PRO A 124 11.64 32.82 -1.84
CA PRO A 124 11.19 33.62 -2.98
C PRO A 124 12.30 34.57 -3.41
N TRP A 125 12.61 34.59 -4.70
CA TRP A 125 13.60 35.49 -5.27
C TRP A 125 13.22 36.93 -4.91
N LYS A 126 14.14 37.66 -4.27
CA LYS A 126 14.00 39.10 -4.05
C LYS A 126 14.76 39.83 -5.17
N PRO A 127 14.10 40.70 -5.94
CA PRO A 127 14.77 41.55 -6.93
C PRO A 127 15.82 42.47 -6.30
#